data_AF-A0A1B9S410-F1
#
_entry.id   AF-A0A1B9S410-F1
#
_cell.length_a   1.000
_cell.length_b   1.000
_cell.length_c   1.000
_cell.angle_alpha   90.00
_cell.angle_beta   90.00
_cell.angle_gamma   90.00
#
_symmetry.space_group_name_H-M   'P 1'
#
loop_
_entity.id
_entity.type
_entity.pdbx_description
1 polymer ?
#
loop_
_entity_poly.entity_id
_entity_poly.type
_entity_poly.pdbx_seq_one_letter_code
_entity_poly.pdbx_strand_id
1 'polypeptide(L)'
;MPAIAFSNNDIALVAWTYDKNLDGCLGFAVFQIDDEGNERALPAVARFQGQDENVPLTTEDAPIQKFWWKDLFAKRGGTYQYRIVPMGGLRERSWSRSSASHRCLATRSR
;
A
#
# COMPACT_ATOMS: atom_id res chain seq x y z
N MET A 1 -1.88 -7.36 -15.16
CA MET A 1 -2.85 -6.61 -14.34
C MET A 1 -2.39 -5.17 -14.19
N PRO A 2 -3.23 -4.18 -14.47
CA PRO A 2 -2.85 -2.78 -14.40
C PRO A 2 -2.89 -2.25 -12.96
N ALA A 3 -1.85 -1.51 -12.59
CA ALA A 3 -1.85 -0.62 -11.43
C ALA A 3 -1.54 0.78 -11.95
N ILE A 4 -2.22 1.78 -11.39
CA ILE A 4 -2.08 3.17 -11.77
C ILE A 4 -1.93 4.02 -10.52
N ALA A 5 -1.10 5.05 -10.61
CA ALA A 5 -1.00 6.04 -9.57
C ALA A 5 -1.24 7.44 -10.12
N PHE A 6 -2.05 8.21 -9.41
CA PHE A 6 -2.38 9.59 -9.70
C PHE A 6 -1.79 10.49 -8.61
N SER A 7 -1.45 11.72 -8.94
CA SER A 7 -1.00 12.70 -7.95
C SER A 7 -1.77 14.02 -8.14
N ASN A 8 -2.17 14.64 -7.02
CA ASN A 8 -2.77 15.98 -7.04
C ASN A 8 -2.53 16.68 -5.69
N ASN A 9 -2.16 17.96 -5.73
CA ASN A 9 -1.84 18.86 -4.61
C ASN A 9 -0.86 18.27 -3.59
N ASP A 10 -1.34 17.40 -2.69
CA ASP A 10 -0.59 16.81 -1.57
C ASP A 10 -0.77 15.30 -1.38
N ILE A 11 -1.40 14.62 -2.33
CA ILE A 11 -1.69 13.19 -2.22
C ILE A 11 -1.25 12.47 -3.49
N ALA A 12 -0.66 11.29 -3.32
CA ALA A 12 -0.60 10.28 -4.36
C ALA A 12 -1.65 9.20 -4.09
N LEU A 13 -2.50 8.91 -5.06
CA LEU A 13 -3.51 7.85 -4.99
C LEU A 13 -3.05 6.69 -5.87
N VAL A 14 -2.90 5.52 -5.26
CA VAL A 14 -2.53 4.28 -5.95
C VAL A 14 -3.78 3.43 -6.05
N ALA A 15 -4.09 2.93 -7.24
CA ALA A 15 -5.21 2.05 -7.49
C ALA A 15 -4.77 0.86 -8.34
N TRP A 16 -5.39 -0.29 -8.09
CA TRP A 16 -5.07 -1.54 -8.79
C TRP A 16 -6.32 -2.37 -9.01
N THR A 17 -6.22 -3.38 -9.86
CA THR A 17 -7.31 -4.34 -10.07
C THR A 17 -6.75 -5.74 -10.31
N TYR A 18 -7.56 -6.75 -10.02
CA TYR A 18 -7.30 -8.14 -10.32
C TYR A 18 -8.43 -8.67 -11.19
N ASP A 19 -8.07 -9.43 -12.22
CA ASP A 19 -8.99 -10.06 -13.17
C ASP A 19 -9.66 -11.32 -12.61
N LYS A 20 -9.16 -11.83 -11.47
CA LYS A 20 -9.64 -13.01 -10.77
C LYS A 20 -9.70 -12.79 -9.26
N ASN A 21 -10.49 -13.65 -8.60
CA ASN A 21 -10.43 -13.77 -7.15
C ASN A 21 -9.02 -14.22 -6.71
N LEU A 22 -8.54 -13.65 -5.61
CA LEU A 22 -7.29 -14.04 -4.97
C LEU A 22 -7.62 -14.89 -3.75
N ASP A 23 -7.60 -16.20 -3.92
CA ASP A 23 -7.91 -17.13 -2.83
C ASP A 23 -6.96 -16.92 -1.64
N GLY A 24 -7.54 -16.77 -0.44
CA GLY A 24 -6.79 -16.51 0.78
C GLY A 24 -6.22 -15.09 0.93
N CYS A 25 -6.54 -14.16 0.02
CA CYS A 25 -6.14 -12.75 0.14
C CYS A 25 -7.01 -12.02 1.16
N LEU A 26 -6.39 -11.56 2.24
CA LEU A 26 -7.07 -10.82 3.31
C LEU A 26 -6.99 -9.30 3.13
N GLY A 27 -6.08 -8.83 2.27
CA GLY A 27 -5.87 -7.42 1.96
C GLY A 27 -4.55 -7.21 1.24
N PHE A 28 -4.11 -5.95 1.14
CA PHE A 28 -2.90 -5.58 0.42
C PHE A 28 -1.98 -4.70 1.27
N ALA A 29 -0.67 -5.01 1.23
CA ALA A 29 0.37 -4.09 1.67
C ALA A 29 0.80 -3.22 0.49
N VAL A 30 0.97 -1.93 0.73
CA VAL A 30 1.43 -0.98 -0.28
C VAL A 30 2.74 -0.35 0.19
N PHE A 31 3.76 -0.48 -0.64
CA PHE A 31 5.07 0.09 -0.41
C PHE A 31 5.27 1.29 -1.33
N GLN A 32 5.85 2.36 -0.80
CA GLN A 32 6.42 3.45 -1.58
C GLN A 32 7.91 3.21 -1.72
N ILE A 33 8.42 3.48 -2.92
CA ILE A 33 9.84 3.42 -3.27
C ILE A 33 10.19 4.77 -3.85
N ASP A 34 11.11 5.49 -3.23
CA ASP A 34 11.58 6.79 -3.72
C ASP A 34 12.57 6.65 -4.89
N ASP A 35 13.08 7.79 -5.36
CA ASP A 35 14.03 7.89 -6.47
C ASP A 35 15.43 7.36 -6.12
N GLU A 36 15.79 7.35 -4.84
CA GLU A 36 16.99 6.70 -4.30
C GLU A 36 16.83 5.17 -4.18
N GLY A 37 15.61 4.66 -4.32
CA GLY A 37 15.29 3.24 -4.21
C GLY A 37 14.98 2.78 -2.78
N ASN A 38 14.86 3.70 -1.81
CA ASN A 38 14.47 3.37 -0.46
C ASN A 38 13.01 2.92 -0.44
N GLU A 39 12.75 1.72 0.07
CA GLU A 39 11.42 1.14 0.17
C GLU A 39 10.86 1.27 1.58
N ARG A 40 9.60 1.73 1.70
CA ARG A 40 8.87 1.75 2.97
C ARG A 40 7.41 1.33 2.80
N ALA A 41 6.88 0.57 3.75
CA ALA A 41 5.45 0.29 3.82
C ALA A 41 4.70 1.58 4.17
N LEU A 42 3.59 1.84 3.48
CA LEU A 42 2.76 3.01 3.76
C LEU A 42 2.06 2.86 5.12
N PRO A 43 1.84 3.96 5.86
CA PRO A 43 1.15 3.91 7.15
C PRO A 43 -0.31 3.45 7.05
N ALA A 44 -0.75 2.67 8.05
CA ALA A 44 -2.13 2.28 8.27
C ALA A 44 -2.71 3.06 9.46
N VAL A 45 -3.40 4.17 9.15
CA VAL A 45 -3.88 5.12 10.16
C VAL A 45 -5.28 4.80 10.71
N ALA A 46 -6.03 3.91 10.06
CA ALA A 46 -7.33 3.48 10.55
C ALA A 46 -7.14 2.45 11.68
N ARG A 47 -7.78 2.68 12.83
CA ARG A 47 -7.71 1.79 14.00
C ARG A 47 -9.09 1.44 14.53
N PHE A 48 -9.18 0.26 15.13
CA PHE A 48 -10.37 -0.17 15.87
C PHE A 48 -10.32 0.36 17.30
N GLN A 49 -11.50 0.52 17.90
CA GLN A 49 -11.62 0.92 19.30
C GLN A 49 -10.86 -0.06 20.22
N GLY A 50 -10.06 0.49 21.14
CA GLY A 50 -9.25 -0.28 22.09
C GLY A 50 -7.85 -0.66 21.61
N GLN A 51 -7.47 -0.31 20.38
CA GLN A 51 -6.07 -0.40 19.93
C GLN A 51 -5.25 0.80 20.44
N ASP A 52 -4.01 0.55 20.86
CA ASP A 52 -3.11 1.60 21.33
C ASP A 52 -2.81 2.61 20.21
N GLU A 53 -3.10 3.89 20.46
CA GLU A 53 -2.88 5.00 19.51
C GLU A 53 -1.39 5.33 19.31
N ASN A 54 -0.51 4.90 20.22
CA ASN A 54 0.92 5.20 20.16
C ASN A 54 1.73 4.19 19.34
N VAL A 55 1.15 3.04 18.97
CA VAL A 55 1.82 2.03 18.16
C VAL A 55 1.65 2.36 16.68
N PRO A 56 2.69 2.81 15.95
CA PRO A 56 2.57 3.05 14.52
C PRO A 56 2.36 1.71 13.80
N LEU A 57 1.35 1.66 12.93
CA LEU A 57 1.06 0.51 12.08
C LEU A 57 1.30 0.87 10.63
N THR A 58 1.73 -0.12 9.86
CA THR A 58 1.85 -0.03 8.42
C THR A 58 0.79 -0.89 7.74
N THR A 59 0.68 -0.77 6.43
CA THR A 59 -0.17 -1.62 5.60
C THR A 59 0.32 -3.08 5.56
N GLU A 60 1.48 -3.42 6.13
CA GLU A 60 1.87 -4.81 6.40
C GLU A 60 1.18 -5.38 7.63
N ASP A 61 1.02 -4.55 8.68
CA ASP A 61 0.43 -4.95 9.95
C ASP A 61 -1.11 -4.97 9.88
N ALA A 62 -1.67 -3.99 9.15
CA ALA A 62 -3.09 -3.85 8.88
C ALA A 62 -3.35 -3.68 7.37
N PRO A 63 -3.40 -4.78 6.61
CA PRO A 63 -3.56 -4.76 5.16
C PRO A 63 -4.85 -4.13 4.67
N ILE A 64 -4.75 -3.46 3.53
CA ILE A 64 -5.82 -2.68 2.93
C ILE A 64 -6.86 -3.61 2.31
N GLN A 65 -8.12 -3.50 2.73
CA GLN A 65 -9.26 -4.26 2.18
C GLN A 65 -10.02 -3.52 1.08
N LYS A 66 -9.28 -2.77 0.26
CA LYS A 66 -9.77 -1.96 -0.86
C LYS A 66 -8.77 -2.05 -2.00
N PHE A 67 -9.21 -1.69 -3.20
CA PHE A 67 -8.37 -1.68 -4.41
C PHE A 67 -7.70 -0.32 -4.69
N TRP A 68 -7.60 0.53 -3.67
CA TRP A 68 -6.91 1.81 -3.75
C TRP A 68 -6.41 2.25 -2.38
N TRP A 69 -5.37 3.09 -2.37
CA TRP A 69 -4.83 3.70 -1.16
C TRP A 69 -4.28 5.10 -1.42
N LYS A 70 -4.31 5.94 -0.40
CA LYS A 70 -3.73 7.29 -0.44
C LYS A 70 -2.42 7.31 0.30
N ASP A 71 -1.36 7.67 -0.41
CA ASP A 71 -0.13 8.12 0.19
C ASP A 71 -0.23 9.61 0.50
N LEU A 72 -0.43 9.91 1.77
CA LEU A 72 -0.51 11.27 2.31
C LEU A 72 0.87 11.87 2.65
N PHE A 73 1.95 11.10 2.45
CA PHE A 73 3.31 11.45 2.86
C PHE A 73 4.24 11.67 1.65
N ALA A 74 3.73 11.54 0.42
CA ALA A 74 4.43 11.89 -0.81
C ALA A 74 4.74 13.40 -0.85
N LYS A 75 6.02 13.75 -0.95
CA LYS A 75 6.48 15.14 -0.92
C LYS A 75 6.32 15.83 -2.27
N ARG A 76 6.09 17.16 -2.25
CA ARG A 76 6.07 18.02 -3.46
C ARG A 76 7.33 17.80 -4.30
N GLY A 77 7.15 17.62 -5.61
CA GLY A 77 8.25 17.38 -6.56
C GLY A 77 8.89 15.98 -6.51
N GLY A 78 8.44 15.09 -5.61
CA GLY A 78 8.94 13.73 -5.54
C GLY A 78 8.40 12.84 -6.67
N THR A 79 9.22 11.88 -7.10
CA THR A 79 8.80 10.77 -7.97
C THR A 79 8.86 9.48 -7.17
N TYR A 80 7.79 8.68 -7.26
CA TYR A 80 7.65 7.48 -6.46
C TYR A 80 7.20 6.31 -7.33
N GLN A 81 7.76 5.13 -7.05
CA GLN A 81 7.19 3.86 -7.45
C GLN A 81 6.38 3.29 -6.29
N TYR A 82 5.31 2.58 -6.61
CA TYR A 82 4.50 1.89 -5.61
C TYR A 82 4.49 0.41 -5.90
N ARG A 83 4.71 -0.40 -4.88
CA ARG A 83 4.61 -1.86 -4.94
C ARG A 83 3.41 -2.35 -4.14
N ILE A 84 2.49 -3.05 -4.80
CA ILE A 84 1.28 -3.60 -4.18
C ILE A 84 1.48 -5.11 -4.01
N VAL A 85 1.35 -5.59 -2.78
CA VAL A 85 1.56 -7.00 -2.41
C VAL A 85 0.28 -7.55 -1.78
N PRO A 86 -0.37 -8.57 -2.38
CA PRO A 86 -1.47 -9.27 -1.73
C PRO A 86 -0.96 -10.02 -0.50
N MET A 87 -1.66 -9.84 0.61
CA MET A 87 -1.31 -10.38 1.91
C MET A 87 -2.24 -11.55 2.23
N GLY A 88 -1.64 -12.73 2.43
CA GLY A 88 -2.34 -13.94 2.82
C GLY A 88 -2.11 -14.27 4.29
N GLY A 89 -3.05 -14.98 4.89
CA GLY A 89 -2.92 -15.52 6.24
C GLY A 89 -4.05 -16.47 6.58
N LEU A 90 -3.75 -17.50 7.36
CA LEU A 90 -4.76 -18.19 8.16
C LEU A 90 -4.98 -17.36 9.43
N ARG A 91 -6.21 -17.32 9.94
CA ARG A 91 -6.66 -16.52 11.11
C ARG A 91 -5.77 -16.56 12.38
N GLU A 92 -4.72 -17.37 12.40
CA GLU A 92 -3.97 -17.79 13.59
C GLU A 92 -2.44 -17.73 13.43
N ARG A 93 -1.88 -17.16 12.34
CA ARG A 93 -0.43 -16.96 12.25
C ARG A 93 -0.04 -15.88 11.25
N SER A 94 0.93 -15.05 11.69
CA SER A 94 1.76 -14.08 10.95
C SER A 94 1.46 -13.88 9.46
N TRP A 95 1.16 -12.64 9.08
CA TRP A 95 0.99 -12.20 7.69
C TRP A 95 2.10 -12.74 6.79
N SER A 96 1.72 -13.43 5.71
CA SER A 96 2.66 -13.94 4.70
C SER A 96 2.52 -13.12 3.42
N ARG A 97 3.65 -12.61 2.93
CA ARG A 97 3.71 -11.90 1.64
C ARG A 97 3.55 -12.93 0.51
N SER A 98 2.62 -12.70 -0.40
CA SER A 98 2.55 -13.47 -1.65
C SER A 98 3.65 -13.00 -2.62
N SER A 99 4.16 -13.89 -3.47
CA SER A 99 5.16 -13.59 -4.49
C SER A 99 4.63 -12.72 -5.63
N ALA A 100 3.30 -12.55 -5.75
CA ALA A 100 2.64 -11.76 -6.78
C ALA A 100 2.62 -10.26 -6.45
N SER A 101 3.76 -9.58 -6.57
CA SER A 101 3.84 -8.12 -6.36
C SER A 101 3.71 -7.32 -7.68
N HIS A 102 2.97 -6.21 -7.65
CA HIS A 102 2.79 -5.31 -8.80
C HIS A 102 3.48 -3.98 -8.56
N ARG A 103 3.97 -3.32 -9.62
CA ARG A 103 4.58 -1.98 -9.54
C ARG A 103 3.86 -0.98 -10.46
N CYS A 104 3.67 0.25 -9.99
CA CYS A 104 3.26 1.38 -10.82
C CYS A 104 3.98 2.66 -10.40
N LEU A 105 4.18 3.57 -11.35
CA LEU A 105 4.86 4.84 -11.13
C LEU A 105 3.84 5.96 -10.89
N ALA A 106 4.14 6.84 -9.95
CA ALA A 106 3.50 8.14 -9.82
C ALA A 106 4.57 9.24 -9.79
N THR A 107 4.46 10.20 -10.71
CA THR A 107 5.24 11.43 -10.65
C THR A 107 4.35 12.53 -10.10
N ARG A 108 4.83 13.25 -9.09
CA ARG A 108 4.13 14.43 -8.56
C ARG A 108 4.63 15.65 -9.31
N SER A 109 3.84 16.14 -10.27
CA SER A 109 4.18 17.36 -10.99
C SER A 109 4.24 18.55 -10.03
N ARG A 110 5.06 19.55 -10.39
CA ARG A 110 5.27 20.79 -9.62
C ARG A 110 3.97 21.52 -9.32
#